data_AF-A0A6M3LRU5-F1
#
_entry.id   AF-A0A6M3LRU5-F1
#
_cell.length_a   1.000
_cell.length_b   1.000
_cell.length_c   1.000
_cell.angle_alpha   90.00
_cell.angle_beta   90.00
_cell.angle_gamma   90.00
#
_symmetry.space_group_name_H-M   'P 1'
#
loop_
_entity.id
_entity.type
_entity.pdbx_description
1 polymer ?
#
loop_
_entity_poly.entity_id
_entity_poly.type
_entity_poly.pdbx_seq_one_letter_code
_entity_poly.pdbx_strand_id
1 'polypeptide(L)'
;KEKYDVYIGRGSMFGNPYPITKEHTRQTVIGWYHEWFYNQLKDPMFKAEVEKLRGQTLGCYCKPKPCHGDIIVEYLENESPSGVEE
;
A
#
# COMPACT_ATOMS: atom_id res chain seq x y z
N LYS A 1 -8.79 -4.38 18.08
CA LYS A 1 -8.57 -3.78 16.75
C LYS A 1 -7.51 -2.71 16.95
N GLU A 2 -6.32 -2.88 16.37
CA GLU A 2 -5.33 -1.81 16.37
C GLU A 2 -5.95 -0.59 15.69
N LYS A 3 -5.69 0.60 16.26
CA LYS A 3 -6.18 1.85 15.69
C LYS A 3 -5.41 2.09 14.40
N TYR A 4 -6.12 2.41 13.34
CA TYR A 4 -5.55 2.86 12.08
C TYR A 4 -6.16 4.20 11.73
N ASP A 5 -5.38 5.04 11.05
CA ASP A 5 -5.82 6.35 10.59
C ASP A 5 -6.52 6.23 9.23
N VAL A 6 -5.96 5.38 8.34
CA VAL A 6 -6.51 5.15 7.00
C VAL A 6 -6.71 3.67 6.73
N TYR A 7 -7.92 3.29 6.30
CA TYR A 7 -8.18 1.94 5.82
C TYR A 7 -7.77 1.79 4.34
N ILE A 8 -6.83 0.89 4.07
CA ILE A 8 -6.31 0.60 2.73
C ILE A 8 -6.76 -0.77 2.20
N GLY A 9 -7.69 -1.45 2.87
CA GLY A 9 -8.14 -2.77 2.46
C GLY A 9 -8.93 -2.77 1.15
N ARG A 10 -9.34 -3.97 0.70
CA ARG A 10 -10.13 -4.14 -0.52
C ARG A 10 -11.41 -3.31 -0.46
N GLY A 11 -11.72 -2.61 -1.56
CA GLY A 11 -12.84 -1.66 -1.64
C GLY A 11 -12.46 -0.21 -1.33
N SER A 12 -11.25 0.04 -0.80
CA SER A 12 -10.66 1.38 -0.77
C SER A 12 -9.93 1.67 -2.07
N MET A 13 -9.60 2.95 -2.32
CA MET A 13 -8.81 3.35 -3.47
C MET A 13 -7.39 2.77 -3.50
N PHE A 14 -6.86 2.41 -2.32
CA PHE A 14 -5.51 1.83 -2.17
C PHE A 14 -5.54 0.30 -2.11
N GLY A 15 -6.73 -0.31 -2.16
CA GLY A 15 -6.91 -1.74 -1.98
C GLY A 15 -6.33 -2.55 -3.13
N ASN A 16 -5.73 -3.69 -2.80
CA ASN A 16 -5.28 -4.62 -3.83
C ASN A 16 -6.47 -5.18 -4.64
N PRO A 17 -6.55 -4.92 -5.96
CA PRO A 17 -7.65 -5.41 -6.81
C PRO A 17 -7.60 -6.93 -7.01
N TYR A 18 -6.41 -7.55 -6.91
CA TYR A 18 -6.20 -8.96 -7.17
C TYR A 18 -6.56 -9.83 -5.94
N PRO A 19 -7.57 -10.71 -6.00
CA PRO A 19 -7.92 -11.61 -4.90
C PRO A 19 -6.92 -12.75 -4.73
N ILE A 20 -6.65 -13.15 -3.49
CA ILE A 20 -6.02 -14.44 -3.21
C ILE A 20 -7.02 -15.53 -3.61
N THR A 21 -6.57 -16.48 -4.43
CA THR A 21 -7.37 -17.62 -4.88
C THR A 21 -6.62 -18.93 -4.60
N LYS A 22 -7.18 -20.07 -5.02
CA LYS A 22 -6.46 -21.36 -4.97
C LYS A 22 -5.25 -21.39 -5.91
N GLU A 23 -5.28 -20.60 -6.97
CA GLU A 23 -4.26 -20.53 -8.02
C GLU A 23 -3.26 -19.38 -7.78
N HIS A 24 -3.67 -18.34 -7.06
CA HIS A 24 -2.86 -17.15 -6.83
C HIS A 24 -2.58 -16.95 -5.36
N THR A 25 -1.31 -17.13 -5.00
CA THR A 25 -0.84 -16.99 -3.62
C THR A 25 -0.85 -15.52 -3.18
N ARG A 26 -0.74 -15.30 -1.86
CA ARG A 26 -0.53 -13.96 -1.29
C ARG A 26 0.65 -13.23 -1.94
N GLN A 27 1.78 -13.90 -2.13
CA GLN A 27 2.97 -13.30 -2.72
C GLN A 27 2.72 -12.92 -4.19
N THR A 28 2.05 -13.79 -4.94
CA THR A 28 1.67 -13.53 -6.33
C THR A 28 0.83 -12.25 -6.46
N VAL A 29 -0.25 -12.14 -5.68
CA VAL A 29 -1.13 -10.97 -5.77
C VAL A 29 -0.53 -9.69 -5.20
N ILE A 30 0.44 -9.80 -4.27
CA ILE A 30 1.23 -8.65 -3.80
C ILE A 30 2.19 -8.20 -4.91
N GLY A 31 2.83 -9.12 -5.63
CA GLY A 31 3.68 -8.79 -6.78
C GLY A 31 2.89 -8.06 -7.87
N TRP A 32 1.69 -8.55 -8.21
CA TRP A 32 0.82 -7.84 -9.15
C TRP A 32 0.36 -6.48 -8.63
N TYR A 33 0.11 -6.37 -7.33
CA TYR A 33 -0.21 -5.09 -6.73
C TYR A 33 0.94 -4.10 -6.83
N HIS A 34 2.19 -4.55 -6.63
CA HIS A 34 3.36 -3.71 -6.79
C HIS A 34 3.40 -3.08 -8.19
N GLU A 35 3.29 -3.90 -9.25
CA GLU A 35 3.26 -3.39 -10.63
C GLU A 35 2.07 -2.46 -10.88
N TRP A 36 0.88 -2.84 -10.42
CA TRP A 36 -0.32 -2.02 -10.54
C TRP A 36 -0.17 -0.67 -9.84
N PHE A 37 0.35 -0.65 -8.61
CA PHE A 37 0.55 0.53 -7.79
C PHE A 37 1.50 1.53 -8.46
N TYR A 38 2.67 1.08 -8.91
CA TYR A 38 3.59 1.96 -9.65
C TYR A 38 3.02 2.45 -10.98
N ASN A 39 2.15 1.67 -11.61
CA ASN A 39 1.41 2.16 -12.78
C ASN A 39 0.35 3.21 -12.40
N GLN A 40 -0.34 3.06 -11.26
CA GLN A 40 -1.28 4.07 -10.76
C GLN A 40 -0.58 5.37 -10.35
N LEU A 41 0.66 5.31 -9.84
CA LEU A 41 1.45 6.50 -9.50
C LEU A 41 1.75 7.42 -10.70
N LYS A 42 1.55 6.94 -11.93
CA LYS A 42 1.62 7.79 -13.14
C LYS A 42 0.45 8.78 -13.22
N ASP A 43 -0.68 8.50 -12.56
CA ASP A 43 -1.78 9.44 -12.40
C ASP A 43 -1.44 10.43 -11.25
N PRO A 44 -1.32 11.74 -11.53
CA PRO A 44 -1.03 12.75 -10.52
C PRO A 44 -2.05 12.79 -9.37
N MET A 45 -3.33 12.47 -9.64
CA MET A 45 -4.36 12.47 -8.60
C MET A 45 -4.14 11.32 -7.63
N PHE A 46 -3.89 10.12 -8.16
CA PHE A 46 -3.58 8.96 -7.32
C PHE A 46 -2.29 9.18 -6.51
N LYS A 47 -1.23 9.69 -7.16
CA LYS A 47 0.04 10.02 -6.48
C LYS A 47 -0.19 11.00 -5.33
N ALA A 48 -0.96 12.07 -5.54
CA ALA A 48 -1.26 13.05 -4.50
C ALA A 48 -2.03 12.44 -3.31
N GLU A 49 -2.96 11.53 -3.56
CA GLU A 49 -3.67 10.82 -2.48
C GLU A 49 -2.77 9.84 -1.74
N VAL A 50 -1.84 9.18 -2.43
CA VAL A 50 -0.82 8.34 -1.79
C VAL A 50 0.09 9.18 -0.91
N GLU A 51 0.58 10.33 -1.36
CA GLU A 51 1.45 11.21 -0.54
C GLU A 51 0.77 11.69 0.75
N LYS A 52 -0.56 11.83 0.76
CA LYS A 52 -1.31 12.15 2.00
C LYS A 52 -1.22 11.06 3.05
N LEU A 53 -0.89 9.83 2.68
CA LEU A 53 -0.72 8.70 3.61
C LEU A 53 0.57 8.78 4.42
N ARG A 54 1.50 9.69 4.09
CA ARG A 54 2.75 9.89 4.81
C ARG A 54 2.50 10.19 6.30
N GLY A 55 3.14 9.41 7.17
CA GLY A 55 2.98 9.52 8.62
C GLY A 55 1.65 8.98 9.17
N GLN A 56 0.78 8.40 8.34
CA GLN A 56 -0.48 7.80 8.78
C GLN A 56 -0.33 6.29 9.06
N THR A 57 -1.08 5.79 10.04
CA THR A 57 -1.15 4.35 10.33
C THR A 57 -2.11 3.66 9.36
N LEU A 58 -1.59 2.81 8.48
CA LEU A 58 -2.37 2.13 7.45
C LEU A 58 -3.01 0.83 7.97
N GLY A 59 -4.34 0.77 7.92
CA GLY A 59 -5.12 -0.38 8.33
C GLY A 59 -5.42 -1.33 7.18
N CYS A 60 -5.02 -2.60 7.32
CA CYS A 60 -5.43 -3.67 6.42
C CYS A 60 -5.70 -4.97 7.19
N TYR A 61 -6.72 -5.72 6.77
CA TYR A 61 -7.06 -7.02 7.35
C TYR A 61 -5.98 -8.10 7.14
N CYS A 62 -5.05 -7.89 6.20
CA CYS A 62 -4.00 -8.87 5.88
C CYS A 62 -2.91 -8.95 6.96
N LYS A 63 -2.68 -7.87 7.72
CA LYS A 63 -1.67 -7.86 8.78
C LYS A 63 -2.04 -8.85 9.89
N PRO A 64 -1.05 -9.53 10.51
CA PRO A 64 0.40 -9.29 10.40
C PRO A 64 1.11 -9.99 9.23
N LYS A 65 0.39 -10.71 8.36
CA LYS A 65 1.00 -11.37 7.19
C LYS A 65 1.42 -10.32 6.13
N PRO A 66 2.28 -10.69 5.15
CA PRO A 66 2.65 -9.76 4.07
C PRO A 66 1.42 -9.12 3.45
N CYS A 67 1.50 -7.81 3.23
CA CYS A 67 0.37 -6.98 2.86
C CYS A 67 0.77 -6.05 1.72
N HIS A 68 -0.21 -5.64 0.91
CA HIS A 68 0.01 -4.62 -0.11
C HIS A 68 0.35 -3.26 0.50
N GLY A 69 -0.06 -3.01 1.75
CA GLY A 69 0.32 -1.82 2.51
C GLY A 69 1.82 -1.68 2.73
N ASP A 70 2.56 -2.80 2.72
CA ASP A 70 4.04 -2.76 2.84
C ASP A 70 4.66 -2.01 1.65
N ILE A 71 4.07 -2.14 0.45
CA ILE A 71 4.54 -1.45 -0.77
C ILE A 71 4.24 0.05 -0.70
N ILE A 72 3.08 0.43 -0.15
CA ILE A 72 2.72 1.85 0.05
C ILE A 72 3.71 2.50 1.03
N VAL A 73 4.00 1.82 2.14
CA VAL A 73 4.95 2.31 3.14
C VAL A 73 6.34 2.43 2.53
N GLU A 74 6.83 1.39 1.85
CA GLU A 74 8.13 1.40 1.17
C GLU A 74 8.25 2.56 0.18
N TYR A 75 7.21 2.82 -0.63
CA TYR A 75 7.19 3.96 -1.55
C TYR A 75 7.30 5.30 -0.81
N LEU A 76 6.49 5.50 0.24
CA LEU A 76 6.48 6.73 1.02
C LEU A 76 7.80 6.97 1.73
N GLU A 77 8.39 5.92 2.32
CA GLU A 77 9.67 6.00 3.01
C GLU A 77 10.80 6.32 2.03
N ASN A 78 10.85 5.66 0.86
CA ASN A 78 11.88 5.87 -0.16
C ASN A 78 11.79 7.23 -0.89
N GLU A 79 10.60 7.81 -1.06
CA GLU A 79 10.43 9.17 -1.62
C GLU A 79 10.57 10.28 -0.56
N SER A 80 10.86 9.94 0.70
CA SER A 80 11.19 10.97 1.69
C SER A 80 12.49 11.68 1.24
N PRO A 81 12.53 13.02 1.17
CA PRO A 81 13.80 13.70 1.04
C PRO A 81 14.64 13.29 2.24
N SER A 82 15.73 12.57 1.99
CA SER A 82 16.74 12.21 2.96
C SER A 82 17.06 13.41 3.85
N GLY A 83 16.64 13.33 5.11
CA GLY A 83 16.87 14.34 6.13
C GLY A 83 15.95 14.16 7.33
N VAL A 84 16.20 13.16 8.18
CA VAL A 84 17.07 13.27 9.37
C VAL A 84 17.13 11.91 10.08
N GLU A 85 18.32 11.61 10.58
CA GLU A 85 18.67 10.52 11.48
C GLU A 85 17.99 10.70 12.87
N GLU A 86 17.66 9.58 13.53
CA GLU A 86 17.69 9.44 15.00
C GLU A 86 18.22 8.05 15.38
#